data_AF-A0A8J3AAM5-F1
#
_entry.id   AF-A0A8J3AAM5-F1
#
_cell.length_a   1.000
_cell.length_b   1.000
_cell.length_c   1.000
_cell.angle_alpha   90.00
_cell.angle_beta   90.00
_cell.angle_gamma   90.00
#
_symmetry.space_group_name_H-M   'P 1'
#
loop_
_entity.id
_entity.type
_entity.pdbx_description
1 polymer ?
#
loop_
_entity_poly.entity_id
_entity_poly.type
_entity_poly.pdbx_seq_one_letter_code
_entity_poly.pdbx_strand_id
1 'polypeptide(L)'
;MPRSRTSNEGTLFGGGEIPPRRRWLAIVAASMVMQFAYWPAVTALAASHEDQPIPTELLLFGLALVPLTFLVLAFGSRHRQAPSAVLRAMGLFVAAGAAVVLLNPIVGLVAAFGAGGAAALRRPGGSRPWSRVVALVAACLYLLVLLLAGAGDFAIVSAAALPLVAVGLADEVDAGRAPADDEAP
;
A
#
# COMPACT_ATOMS: atom_id res chain seq x y z
N MET A 1 25.40 15.42 41.48
CA MET A 1 24.74 16.30 40.49
C MET A 1 23.68 15.48 39.74
N PRO A 2 22.39 15.72 39.97
CA PRO A 2 21.31 14.97 39.35
C PRO A 2 20.91 15.61 38.02
N ARG A 3 20.82 14.83 36.94
CA ARG A 3 20.20 15.27 35.68
C ARG A 3 18.69 15.08 35.80
N SER A 4 17.97 16.18 35.98
CA SER A 4 16.52 16.26 35.85
C SER A 4 16.11 15.98 34.40
N ARG A 5 15.65 14.75 34.14
CA ARG A 5 14.82 14.41 32.97
C ARG A 5 13.38 14.79 33.32
N THR A 6 13.01 16.03 33.04
CA THR A 6 11.63 16.50 33.11
C THR A 6 11.30 17.29 31.86
N SER A 7 10.78 16.61 30.84
CA SER A 7 9.83 17.16 29.87
C SER A 7 9.33 16.04 28.96
N ASN A 8 8.47 15.16 29.46
CA ASN A 8 7.70 14.26 28.60
C ASN A 8 6.22 14.23 29.01
N GLU A 9 5.68 15.41 29.36
CA GLU A 9 4.28 15.60 29.77
C GLU A 9 3.47 16.40 28.73
N GLY A 10 3.96 16.49 27.48
CA GLY A 10 3.32 17.24 26.40
C GLY A 10 2.65 16.41 25.29
N THR A 11 2.71 15.08 25.32
CA THR A 11 2.30 14.24 24.16
C THR A 11 1.04 13.41 24.40
N LEU A 12 0.17 13.83 25.32
CA LEU A 12 -1.02 13.05 25.67
C LEU A 12 -2.22 13.25 24.72
N PHE A 13 -2.18 14.23 23.80
CA PHE A 13 -3.21 14.37 22.76
C PHE A 13 -2.63 14.77 21.39
N GLY A 14 -2.59 13.81 20.47
CA GLY A 14 -2.81 14.05 19.04
C GLY A 14 -1.75 14.82 18.25
N GLY A 15 -0.53 14.29 18.12
CA GLY A 15 0.47 14.86 17.20
C GLY A 15 1.76 14.06 16.99
N GLY A 16 2.07 13.11 17.88
CA GLY A 16 3.32 12.35 17.83
C GLY A 16 3.50 11.51 16.56
N GLU A 17 4.75 11.44 16.11
CA GLU A 17 5.20 10.51 15.08
C GLU A 17 4.86 9.06 15.48
N ILE A 18 4.58 8.24 14.47
CA ILE A 18 4.25 6.83 14.73
C ILE A 18 5.56 6.06 14.83
N PRO A 19 5.75 5.21 15.86
CA PRO A 19 6.91 4.34 15.94
C PRO A 19 7.02 3.47 14.67
N PRO A 20 8.18 3.37 14.02
CA PRO A 20 8.36 2.59 12.78
C PRO A 20 7.81 1.17 12.87
N ARG A 21 8.05 0.50 14.01
CA ARG A 21 7.53 -0.85 14.29
C ARG A 21 6.02 -0.97 14.11
N ARG A 22 5.24 0.03 14.56
CA ARG A 22 3.77 -0.02 14.48
C ARG A 22 3.27 0.21 13.06
N ARG A 23 3.97 1.01 12.26
CA ARG A 23 3.69 1.18 10.82
C ARG A 23 3.91 -0.13 10.09
N TRP A 24 5.06 -0.78 10.30
CA TRP A 24 5.37 -2.06 9.68
C TRP A 24 4.40 -3.17 10.09
N LEU A 25 3.98 -3.23 11.35
CA LEU A 25 2.92 -4.15 11.77
C LEU A 25 1.61 -3.90 11.03
N ALA A 26 1.24 -2.64 10.78
CA ALA A 26 0.04 -2.32 10.00
C ALA A 26 0.18 -2.74 8.53
N ILE A 27 1.35 -2.53 7.92
CA ILE A 27 1.65 -2.97 6.56
C ILE A 27 1.59 -4.49 6.46
N VAL A 28 2.23 -5.22 7.37
CA VAL A 28 2.21 -6.69 7.39
C VAL A 28 0.80 -7.22 7.59
N ALA A 29 0.06 -6.71 8.58
CA ALA A 29 -1.31 -7.11 8.84
C ALA A 29 -2.24 -6.83 7.64
N ALA A 30 -2.11 -5.66 7.02
CA ALA A 30 -2.86 -5.33 5.81
C ALA A 30 -2.45 -6.22 4.64
N SER A 31 -1.17 -6.54 4.48
CA SER A 31 -0.67 -7.43 3.42
C SER A 31 -1.21 -8.84 3.58
N MET A 32 -1.35 -9.34 4.82
CA MET A 32 -2.00 -10.62 5.08
C MET A 32 -3.46 -10.62 4.62
N VAL A 33 -4.23 -9.59 4.96
CA VAL A 33 -5.63 -9.46 4.50
C VAL A 33 -5.69 -9.32 2.97
N MET A 34 -4.78 -8.53 2.41
CA MET A 34 -4.64 -8.33 0.98
C MET A 34 -4.38 -9.65 0.26
N GLN A 35 -3.61 -10.58 0.84
CA GLN A 35 -3.36 -11.88 0.24
C GLN A 35 -4.65 -12.67 0.01
N PHE A 36 -5.58 -12.62 0.97
CA PHE A 36 -6.90 -13.26 0.86
C PHE A 36 -7.83 -12.52 -0.11
N ALA A 37 -7.63 -11.22 -0.32
CA ALA A 37 -8.35 -10.46 -1.34
C ALA A 37 -7.80 -10.71 -2.76
N TYR A 38 -6.48 -10.78 -2.87
CA TYR A 38 -5.73 -10.83 -4.12
C TYR A 38 -5.90 -12.16 -4.85
N TRP A 39 -5.76 -13.31 -4.17
CA TRP A 39 -5.83 -14.61 -4.82
C TRP A 39 -7.18 -14.88 -5.53
N PRO A 40 -8.34 -14.70 -4.87
CA PRO A 40 -9.63 -14.88 -5.54
C PRO A 40 -9.83 -13.92 -6.71
N ALA A 41 -9.42 -12.65 -6.55
CA ALA A 41 -9.53 -11.65 -7.59
C ALA A 41 -8.64 -11.98 -8.80
N VAL A 42 -7.38 -12.39 -8.59
CA VAL A 42 -6.47 -12.72 -9.69
C VAL A 42 -6.91 -13.99 -10.41
N THR A 43 -7.43 -15.00 -9.70
CA THR A 43 -7.99 -16.21 -10.32
C THR A 43 -9.19 -15.87 -11.21
N ALA A 44 -10.10 -15.00 -10.74
CA ALA A 44 -11.25 -14.59 -11.53
C ALA A 44 -10.83 -13.77 -12.77
N LEU A 45 -9.84 -12.88 -12.63
CA LEU A 45 -9.31 -12.11 -13.75
C LEU A 45 -8.52 -12.98 -14.74
N ALA A 46 -7.78 -13.97 -14.27
CA ALA A 46 -7.10 -14.94 -15.13
C ALA A 46 -8.11 -15.71 -16.00
N ALA A 47 -9.20 -16.21 -15.40
CA ALA A 47 -10.28 -16.87 -16.14
C ALA A 47 -10.86 -15.95 -17.22
N SER A 48 -11.05 -14.66 -16.92
CA SER A 48 -11.56 -13.70 -17.91
C SER A 48 -10.60 -13.47 -19.09
N HIS A 49 -9.29 -13.65 -18.88
CA HIS A 49 -8.27 -13.45 -19.91
C HIS A 49 -8.15 -14.66 -20.85
N GLU A 50 -8.56 -15.84 -20.38
CA GLU A 50 -8.58 -17.09 -21.14
C GLU A 50 -9.94 -17.37 -21.79
N ASP A 51 -10.82 -16.36 -21.89
CA ASP A 51 -12.21 -16.48 -22.36
C ASP A 51 -13.02 -17.58 -21.64
N GLN A 52 -12.64 -17.90 -20.40
CA GLN A 52 -13.36 -18.84 -19.55
C GLN A 52 -14.50 -18.14 -18.79
N PRO A 53 -15.53 -18.88 -18.35
CA PRO A 53 -16.55 -18.34 -17.45
C PRO A 53 -15.90 -17.72 -16.20
N ILE A 54 -16.20 -16.45 -15.95
CA ILE A 54 -15.63 -15.72 -14.82
C ILE A 54 -16.27 -16.24 -13.52
N PRO A 55 -15.49 -16.79 -12.57
CA PRO A 55 -16.00 -17.18 -11.26
C PRO A 55 -16.34 -15.93 -10.44
N THR A 56 -17.57 -15.48 -10.59
CA THR A 56 -18.03 -14.17 -10.09
C THR A 56 -18.02 -14.12 -8.56
N GLU A 57 -18.28 -15.25 -7.91
CA GLU A 57 -18.19 -15.42 -6.46
C GLU A 57 -16.78 -15.16 -5.93
N LEU A 58 -15.73 -15.63 -6.63
CA LEU A 58 -14.34 -15.38 -6.24
C LEU A 58 -13.98 -13.91 -6.44
N LEU A 59 -14.42 -13.31 -7.55
CA LEU A 59 -14.21 -11.89 -7.81
C LEU A 59 -14.86 -11.01 -6.74
N LEU A 60 -16.13 -11.27 -6.42
CA LEU A 60 -16.88 -10.52 -5.42
C LEU A 60 -16.29 -10.73 -4.02
N PHE A 61 -15.88 -11.95 -3.68
CA PHE A 61 -15.21 -12.24 -2.41
C PHE A 61 -13.89 -11.46 -2.29
N GLY A 62 -13.06 -11.47 -3.33
CA GLY A 62 -11.83 -10.69 -3.40
C GLY A 62 -12.08 -9.19 -3.23
N LEU A 63 -13.05 -8.65 -3.97
CA LEU A 63 -13.44 -7.22 -3.87
C LEU A 63 -14.00 -6.86 -2.50
N ALA A 64 -14.78 -7.74 -1.86
CA ALA A 64 -15.37 -7.50 -0.54
C ALA A 64 -14.30 -7.37 0.57
N LEU A 65 -13.11 -7.96 0.37
CA LEU A 65 -11.98 -7.86 1.31
C LEU A 65 -11.11 -6.61 1.08
N VAL A 66 -11.27 -5.90 -0.03
CA VAL A 66 -10.49 -4.67 -0.32
C VAL A 66 -10.75 -3.57 0.72
N PRO A 67 -12.00 -3.21 1.08
CA PRO A 67 -12.26 -2.23 2.14
C PRO A 67 -11.61 -2.64 3.46
N LEU A 68 -11.66 -3.93 3.80
CA LEU A 68 -11.07 -4.47 5.03
C LEU A 68 -9.55 -4.27 5.05
N THR A 69 -8.88 -4.53 3.93
CA THR A 69 -7.43 -4.29 3.77
C THR A 69 -7.08 -2.84 4.09
N PHE A 70 -7.84 -1.88 3.54
CA PHE A 70 -7.61 -0.45 3.80
C PHE A 70 -8.01 -0.02 5.21
N LEU A 71 -9.03 -0.62 5.81
CA LEU A 71 -9.37 -0.42 7.21
C LEU A 71 -8.22 -0.84 8.13
N VAL A 72 -7.68 -2.05 7.95
CA VAL A 72 -6.52 -2.53 8.73
C VAL A 72 -5.34 -1.57 8.58
N LEU A 73 -5.07 -1.11 7.36
CA LEU A 73 -3.96 -0.20 7.09
C LEU A 73 -4.16 1.19 7.73
N ALA A 74 -5.34 1.80 7.57
CA ALA A 74 -5.62 3.15 8.05
C ALA A 74 -5.70 3.21 9.58
N PHE A 75 -6.40 2.25 10.21
CA PHE A 75 -6.51 2.19 11.67
C PHE A 75 -5.21 1.68 12.31
N GLY A 76 -4.58 0.67 11.71
CA GLY A 76 -3.28 0.16 12.14
C GLY A 76 -2.22 1.26 12.13
N SER A 77 -2.21 2.11 11.10
CA SER A 77 -1.31 3.25 11.02
C SER A 77 -1.78 4.51 11.77
N ARG A 78 -2.85 4.48 12.58
CA ARG A 78 -3.35 5.67 13.33
C ARG A 78 -3.53 6.91 12.44
N HIS A 79 -4.17 6.72 11.29
CA HIS A 79 -4.51 7.83 10.40
C HIS A 79 -5.48 8.80 11.11
N ARG A 80 -5.16 10.11 11.16
CA ARG A 80 -5.96 11.11 11.89
C ARG A 80 -7.42 11.15 11.46
N GLN A 81 -7.65 10.87 10.19
CA GLN A 81 -8.98 10.75 9.58
C GLN A 81 -9.11 9.36 8.91
N ALA A 82 -9.04 8.28 9.69
CA ALA A 82 -9.08 6.91 9.16
C ALA A 82 -10.28 6.62 8.23
N PRO A 83 -11.55 6.96 8.56
CA PRO A 83 -12.68 6.63 7.69
C PRO A 83 -12.64 7.39 6.34
N SER A 84 -12.27 8.67 6.34
CA SER A 84 -12.14 9.43 5.08
C SER A 84 -10.94 8.97 4.25
N ALA A 85 -9.86 8.52 4.89
CA ALA A 85 -8.71 7.93 4.21
C ALA A 85 -9.09 6.61 3.51
N VAL A 86 -9.92 5.78 4.14
CA VAL A 86 -10.42 4.54 3.51
C VAL A 86 -11.32 4.84 2.31
N LEU A 87 -12.22 5.82 2.40
CA LEU A 87 -13.04 6.25 1.27
C LEU A 87 -12.18 6.74 0.09
N ARG A 88 -11.15 7.56 0.37
CA ARG A 88 -10.19 8.01 -0.64
C ARG A 88 -9.40 6.85 -1.22
N ALA A 89 -8.96 5.91 -0.38
CA ALA A 89 -8.24 4.71 -0.81
C ALA A 89 -9.10 3.84 -1.73
N MET A 90 -10.40 3.73 -1.45
CA MET A 90 -11.33 2.99 -2.30
C MET A 90 -11.54 3.69 -3.65
N GLY A 91 -11.71 5.02 -3.65
CA GLY A 91 -11.77 5.79 -4.89
C GLY A 91 -10.51 5.63 -5.74
N LEU A 92 -9.32 5.67 -5.11
CA LEU A 92 -8.04 5.48 -5.80
C LEU A 92 -7.82 4.04 -6.27
N PHE A 93 -8.27 3.05 -5.51
CA PHE A 93 -8.24 1.65 -5.92
C PHE A 93 -9.03 1.46 -7.21
N VAL A 94 -10.27 1.96 -7.26
CA VAL A 94 -11.11 1.86 -8.47
C VAL A 94 -10.50 2.65 -9.62
N ALA A 95 -10.06 3.90 -9.39
CA ALA A 95 -9.51 4.75 -10.44
C ALA A 95 -8.21 4.18 -11.03
N ALA A 96 -7.26 3.77 -10.19
CA ALA A 96 -5.98 3.21 -10.64
C ALA A 96 -6.17 1.82 -11.26
N GLY A 97 -7.04 0.99 -10.68
CA GLY A 97 -7.40 -0.30 -11.24
C GLY A 97 -7.99 -0.15 -12.63
N ALA A 98 -9.03 0.67 -12.80
CA ALA A 98 -9.66 0.91 -14.10
C ALA A 98 -8.70 1.51 -15.13
N ALA A 99 -7.80 2.41 -14.73
CA ALA A 99 -6.83 3.02 -15.64
C ALA A 99 -5.78 2.01 -16.15
N VAL A 100 -5.35 1.07 -15.32
CA VAL A 100 -4.22 0.17 -15.63
C VAL A 100 -4.67 -1.23 -16.07
N VAL A 101 -5.89 -1.66 -15.74
CA VAL A 101 -6.42 -3.01 -16.08
C VAL A 101 -6.37 -3.28 -17.58
N LEU A 102 -6.53 -2.25 -18.42
CA LEU A 102 -6.48 -2.34 -19.88
C LEU A 102 -5.11 -2.77 -20.42
N LEU A 103 -4.03 -2.52 -19.66
CA LEU A 103 -2.69 -2.96 -20.03
C LEU A 103 -2.47 -4.40 -19.62
N ASN A 104 -2.80 -4.73 -18.37
CA ASN A 104 -2.73 -6.07 -17.82
C ASN A 104 -3.52 -6.11 -16.51
N PRO A 105 -4.41 -7.11 -16.31
CA PRO A 105 -5.26 -7.16 -15.12
C PRO A 105 -4.47 -7.36 -13.81
N ILE A 106 -3.37 -8.11 -13.83
CA ILE A 106 -2.51 -8.34 -12.65
C ILE A 106 -1.82 -7.03 -12.26
N VAL A 107 -1.25 -6.32 -13.22
CA VAL A 107 -0.60 -5.01 -12.99
C VAL A 107 -1.64 -3.99 -12.55
N GLY A 108 -2.86 -4.04 -13.10
CA GLY A 108 -4.00 -3.24 -12.68
C GLY A 108 -4.35 -3.43 -11.20
N LEU A 109 -4.44 -4.67 -10.73
CA LEU A 109 -4.67 -4.97 -9.32
C LEU A 109 -3.57 -4.41 -8.42
N VAL A 110 -2.30 -4.55 -8.80
CA VAL A 110 -1.17 -4.02 -8.02
C VAL A 110 -1.20 -2.50 -7.96
N ALA A 111 -1.45 -1.85 -9.09
CA ALA A 111 -1.62 -0.40 -9.15
C ALA A 111 -2.78 0.06 -8.26
N ALA A 112 -3.91 -0.65 -8.28
CA ALA A 112 -5.07 -0.38 -7.45
C ALA A 112 -4.76 -0.51 -5.95
N PHE A 113 -4.20 -1.64 -5.50
CA PHE A 113 -3.84 -1.86 -4.10
C PHE A 113 -2.75 -0.90 -3.62
N GLY A 114 -1.76 -0.60 -4.47
CA GLY A 114 -0.71 0.35 -4.15
C GLY A 114 -1.21 1.78 -4.03
N ALA A 115 -2.06 2.24 -4.96
CA ALA A 115 -2.65 3.58 -4.93
C ALA A 115 -3.59 3.75 -3.72
N GLY A 116 -4.45 2.76 -3.47
CA GLY A 116 -5.32 2.76 -2.29
C GLY A 116 -4.51 2.69 -0.99
N GLY A 117 -3.49 1.84 -0.93
CA GLY A 117 -2.57 1.72 0.20
C GLY A 117 -1.82 3.02 0.49
N ALA A 118 -1.36 3.71 -0.56
CA ALA A 118 -0.69 5.01 -0.45
C ALA A 118 -1.61 6.14 0.06
N ALA A 119 -2.93 5.99 -0.01
CA ALA A 119 -3.89 6.92 0.57
C ALA A 119 -4.34 6.52 1.98
N ALA A 120 -4.46 5.22 2.26
CA ALA A 120 -4.86 4.71 3.57
C ALA A 120 -3.72 4.76 4.61
N LEU A 121 -2.46 4.56 4.20
CA LEU A 121 -1.31 4.56 5.10
C LEU A 121 -0.96 5.98 5.56
N ARG A 122 -0.92 6.21 6.88
CA ARG A 122 -0.50 7.52 7.45
C ARG A 122 0.94 7.85 7.05
N ARG A 123 1.12 9.01 6.42
CA ARG A 123 2.44 9.56 6.07
C ARG A 123 3.21 10.00 7.33
N PRO A 124 4.52 9.73 7.41
CA PRO A 124 5.41 10.45 8.32
C PRO A 124 5.45 11.94 7.98
N GLY A 125 5.76 12.80 8.97
CA GLY A 125 6.01 14.22 8.71
C GLY A 125 7.19 14.38 7.76
N GLY A 126 7.10 15.32 6.80
CA GLY A 126 8.18 15.59 5.83
C GLY A 126 8.23 14.68 4.58
N SER A 127 7.46 13.58 4.53
CA SER A 127 7.44 12.71 3.34
C SER A 127 6.72 13.33 2.15
N ARG A 128 7.30 13.19 0.96
CA ARG A 128 6.77 13.75 -0.29
C ARG A 128 5.74 12.79 -0.89
N PRO A 129 4.55 13.28 -1.32
CA PRO A 129 3.53 12.41 -1.90
C PRO A 129 4.00 11.69 -3.18
N TRP A 130 4.94 12.28 -3.91
CA TRP A 130 5.51 11.73 -5.13
C TRP A 130 6.39 10.49 -4.88
N SER A 131 7.06 10.38 -3.73
CA SER A 131 7.93 9.22 -3.43
C SER A 131 7.15 7.90 -3.44
N ARG A 132 5.92 7.90 -2.91
CA ARG A 132 5.02 6.74 -2.98
C ARG A 132 4.58 6.41 -4.40
N VAL A 133 4.34 7.43 -5.23
CA VAL A 133 3.99 7.24 -6.65
C VAL A 133 5.15 6.63 -7.41
N VAL A 134 6.37 7.14 -7.23
CA VAL A 134 7.58 6.61 -7.87
C VAL A 134 7.83 5.17 -7.45
N ALA A 135 7.74 4.86 -6.16
CA ALA A 135 7.91 3.48 -5.68
C ALA A 135 6.86 2.53 -6.26
N LEU A 136 5.60 2.99 -6.38
CA LEU A 136 4.54 2.20 -7.01
C LEU A 136 4.78 1.99 -8.49
N VAL A 137 5.17 3.03 -9.23
CA VAL A 137 5.53 2.93 -10.66
C VAL A 137 6.69 1.96 -10.84
N ALA A 138 7.73 2.04 -9.99
CA ALA A 138 8.86 1.12 -10.03
C ALA A 138 8.42 -0.33 -9.75
N ALA A 139 7.51 -0.56 -8.79
CA ALA A 139 6.96 -1.88 -8.52
C ALA A 139 6.14 -2.42 -9.72
N CYS A 140 5.31 -1.59 -10.35
CA CYS A 140 4.58 -1.97 -11.56
C CYS A 140 5.51 -2.28 -12.73
N LEU A 141 6.57 -1.48 -12.93
CA LEU A 141 7.58 -1.72 -13.96
C LEU A 141 8.34 -3.03 -13.71
N TYR A 142 8.72 -3.31 -12.46
CA TYR A 142 9.36 -4.58 -12.10
C TYR A 142 8.48 -5.79 -12.46
N LEU A 143 7.17 -5.72 -12.16
CA LEU A 143 6.23 -6.79 -12.51
C LEU A 143 6.07 -6.94 -14.02
N LEU A 144 5.98 -5.83 -14.76
CA LEU A 144 5.94 -5.86 -16.22
C LEU A 144 7.19 -6.52 -16.81
N VAL A 145 8.37 -6.22 -16.26
CA VAL A 145 9.63 -6.84 -16.67
C VAL A 145 9.61 -8.35 -16.39
N LEU A 146 9.13 -8.79 -15.22
CA LEU A 146 9.00 -10.22 -14.92
C LEU A 146 8.03 -10.93 -15.88
N LEU A 147 6.88 -10.31 -16.17
CA LEU A 147 5.91 -10.85 -17.12
C LEU A 147 6.52 -10.96 -18.53
N LEU A 148 7.21 -9.92 -18.98
CA LEU A 148 7.84 -9.88 -20.31
C LEU A 148 9.03 -10.86 -20.42
N ALA A 149 9.71 -11.13 -19.31
CA ALA A 149 10.79 -12.12 -19.22
C ALA A 149 10.28 -13.57 -19.16
N GLY A 150 8.96 -13.80 -19.19
CA GLY A 150 8.35 -15.13 -19.09
C GLY A 150 8.31 -15.69 -17.67
N ALA A 151 8.63 -14.89 -16.65
CA ALA A 151 8.59 -15.27 -15.24
C ALA A 151 7.21 -14.97 -14.61
N GLY A 152 6.14 -15.40 -15.28
CA GLY A 152 4.75 -15.07 -14.92
C GLY A 152 4.38 -15.48 -13.49
N ASP A 153 4.76 -16.68 -13.08
CA ASP A 153 4.50 -17.18 -11.72
C ASP A 153 5.16 -16.29 -10.65
N PHE A 154 6.40 -15.88 -10.91
CA PHE A 154 7.12 -14.95 -10.02
C PHE A 154 6.49 -13.57 -10.00
N ALA A 155 5.96 -13.09 -11.13
CA ALA A 155 5.23 -11.84 -11.18
C ALA A 155 3.96 -11.90 -10.32
N ILE A 156 3.18 -12.99 -10.40
CA ILE A 156 1.95 -13.17 -9.61
C ILE A 156 2.27 -13.21 -8.10
N VAL A 157 3.28 -13.98 -7.70
CA VAL A 157 3.67 -14.04 -6.28
C VAL A 157 4.20 -12.69 -5.79
N SER A 158 5.02 -12.01 -6.60
CA SER A 158 5.58 -10.70 -6.25
C SER A 158 4.49 -9.62 -6.16
N ALA A 159 3.50 -9.66 -7.05
CA ALA A 159 2.36 -8.76 -7.09
C ALA A 159 1.55 -8.77 -5.78
N ALA A 160 1.50 -9.92 -5.10
CA ALA A 160 0.79 -10.06 -3.84
C ALA A 160 1.51 -9.46 -2.62
N ALA A 161 2.81 -9.19 -2.71
CA ALA A 161 3.60 -8.66 -1.59
C ALA A 161 4.02 -7.20 -1.80
N LEU A 162 4.34 -6.83 -3.04
CA LEU A 162 5.00 -5.57 -3.35
C LEU A 162 4.22 -4.27 -3.08
N PRO A 163 2.91 -4.15 -3.36
CA PRO A 163 2.28 -2.82 -3.40
C PRO A 163 2.34 -2.09 -2.05
N LEU A 164 2.07 -2.77 -0.94
CA LEU A 164 2.10 -2.14 0.39
C LEU A 164 3.52 -1.98 0.93
N VAL A 165 4.41 -2.93 0.60
CA VAL A 165 5.83 -2.86 1.00
C VAL A 165 6.54 -1.71 0.29
N ALA A 166 6.30 -1.53 -1.01
CA ALA A 166 6.89 -0.44 -1.81
C ALA A 166 6.49 0.94 -1.25
N VAL A 167 5.23 1.12 -0.86
CA VAL A 167 4.75 2.35 -0.21
C VAL A 167 5.43 2.55 1.16
N GLY A 168 5.60 1.49 1.94
CA GLY A 168 6.32 1.55 3.22
C GLY A 168 7.79 1.92 3.07
N LEU A 169 8.48 1.33 2.08
CA LEU A 169 9.88 1.63 1.78
C LEU A 169 10.07 3.07 1.30
N ALA A 170 9.14 3.61 0.51
CA ALA A 170 9.18 5.00 0.09
C ALA A 170 9.16 5.96 1.28
N ASP A 171 8.36 5.67 2.30
CA ASP A 171 8.29 6.46 3.53
C ASP A 171 9.60 6.40 4.33
N GLU A 172 10.29 5.26 4.37
CA GLU A 172 11.59 5.11 5.06
C GLU A 172 12.72 5.85 4.33
N VAL A 173 12.72 5.81 2.99
CA VAL A 173 13.71 6.54 2.18
C VAL A 173 13.57 8.05 2.37
N ASP A 174 12.33 8.56 2.41
CA ASP A 174 12.09 9.98 2.71
C ASP A 174 12.52 10.35 4.14
N ALA A 175 12.24 9.48 5.12
CA ALA A 175 12.66 9.70 6.52
C ALA A 175 14.19 9.75 6.68
N GLY A 176 14.93 8.95 5.91
CA GLY A 176 16.39 8.97 5.90
C GLY A 176 17.02 10.18 5.20
N ARG A 177 16.28 10.88 4.33
CA ARG A 177 16.76 12.09 3.62
C ARG A 177 16.51 13.39 4.38
N ALA A 178 15.46 13.46 5.19
CA ALA A 178 15.13 14.63 6.01
C ALA A 178 16.29 15.16 6.91
N PRO A 179 17.15 14.33 7.54
CA PRO A 179 18.24 14.86 8.38
C PRO A 179 19.40 15.49 7.60
N ALA A 180 19.51 15.32 6.28
CA ALA A 180 20.62 15.86 5.49
C ALA A 180 20.33 17.26 4.90
N ASP A 181 19.04 17.64 4.78
CA ASP A 181 18.64 18.91 4.17
C ASP A 181 18.61 20.08 5.21
N ASP A 182 18.57 19.78 6.51
CA ASP A 182 18.58 20.77 7.60
C ASP A 182 20.01 21.21 8.04
N GLU A 183 21.06 20.59 7.49
CA GLU A 183 22.47 20.95 7.75
C GLU A 183 23.14 21.73 6.59
N ALA A 184 22.38 22.17 5.59
CA ALA A 184 22.91 23.06 4.56
C ALA A 184 22.94 24.53 5.06
N PRO A 185 24.11 25.18 5.11
CA PRO A 185 24.30 26.54 5.66
C PRO A 185 23.72 27.67 4.80
#